data_AF-A0A8T6RWQ5-F1
#
_entry.id   AF-A0A8T6RWQ5-F1
#
_cell.length_a   1.000
_cell.length_b   1.000
_cell.length_c   1.000
_cell.angle_alpha   90.00
_cell.angle_beta   90.00
_cell.angle_gamma   90.00
#
_symmetry.space_group_name_H-M   'P 1'
#
loop_
_entity.id
_entity.type
_entity.pdbx_description
1 polymer ?
#
loop_
_entity_poly.entity_id
_entity_poly.type
_entity_poly.pdbx_seq_one_letter_code
_entity_poly.pdbx_strand_id
1 'polypeptide(L)'
;ERIAEATEKAVDAQRSGFRVGIGHIPNEGESTSMGPTGVQTMVVEVDGQTTAWILADGNNMEQGLRETIRECAMEKVDEAEVFTTDNHIVNVTVGGFNPIGIKDDPDLLTRICTESVLLALANLREAEVAVARVEAGDVLVWGKGNTVRMTSNLNASVSTSKTALLAALVIAFTVGFWAMWYV
;
A
#
# COMPACT_ATOMS: atom_id res chain seq x y z
N GLU A 1 17.96 -17.97 5.73
CA GLU A 1 19.33 -18.33 5.32
C GLU A 1 20.00 -17.21 4.52
N ARG A 2 19.53 -16.87 3.31
CA ARG A 2 20.18 -15.85 2.44
C ARG A 2 20.26 -14.43 3.02
N ILE A 3 19.23 -13.97 3.76
CA ILE A 3 19.25 -12.62 4.39
C ILE A 3 20.24 -12.56 5.55
N ALA A 4 20.33 -13.60 6.37
CA ALA A 4 21.27 -13.66 7.49
C ALA A 4 22.72 -13.61 6.97
N GLU A 5 23.02 -14.39 5.93
CA GLU A 5 24.33 -14.40 5.27
C GLU A 5 24.66 -13.03 4.63
N ALA A 6 23.70 -12.40 3.96
CA ALA A 6 23.89 -11.06 3.39
C ALA A 6 24.15 -10.00 4.47
N THR A 7 23.46 -10.11 5.61
CA THR A 7 23.64 -9.20 6.74
C THR A 7 25.03 -9.36 7.36
N GLU A 8 25.47 -10.60 7.56
CA GLU A 8 26.81 -10.90 8.11
C GLU A 8 27.92 -10.32 7.21
N LYS A 9 27.82 -10.53 5.89
CA LYS A 9 28.75 -9.93 4.92
C LYS A 9 28.72 -8.40 4.94
N ALA A 10 27.55 -7.79 5.11
CA ALA A 10 27.42 -6.33 5.17
C ALA A 10 28.02 -5.74 6.46
N VAL A 11 28.00 -6.49 7.57
CA VAL A 11 28.62 -6.05 8.84
C VAL A 11 30.14 -5.99 8.71
N ASP A 12 30.73 -6.98 8.04
CA ASP A 12 32.18 -7.10 7.85
C ASP A 12 32.74 -6.27 6.67
N ALA A 13 31.85 -5.72 5.83
CA ALA A 13 32.25 -4.91 4.69
C ALA A 13 32.87 -3.58 5.12
N GLN A 14 33.83 -3.10 4.32
CA GLN A 14 34.39 -1.76 4.49
C GLN A 14 33.28 -0.71 4.30
N ARG A 15 33.20 0.23 5.24
CA ARG A 15 32.21 1.31 5.22
C ARG A 15 32.83 2.55 4.61
N SER A 16 32.21 3.07 3.55
CA SER A 16 32.46 4.39 2.99
C SER A 16 31.44 5.39 3.55
N GLY A 17 31.76 6.68 3.45
CA GLY A 17 30.76 7.73 3.63
C GLY A 17 29.67 7.60 2.56
N PHE A 18 28.47 8.07 2.86
CA PHE A 18 27.37 8.05 1.90
C PHE A 18 26.65 9.39 1.91
N ARG A 19 26.12 9.75 0.74
CA ARG A 19 25.31 10.95 0.57
C ARG A 19 23.86 10.57 0.38
N VAL A 20 22.96 11.38 0.92
CA VAL A 20 21.51 11.19 0.77
C VAL A 20 20.89 12.46 0.22
N GLY A 21 19.98 12.29 -0.72
CA GLY A 21 19.17 13.35 -1.30
C GLY A 21 17.70 12.96 -1.27
N ILE A 22 16.84 13.93 -0.96
CA ILE A 22 15.39 13.73 -0.88
C ILE A 22 14.69 14.62 -1.91
N GLY A 23 13.81 14.02 -2.69
CA GLY A 23 12.88 14.67 -3.60
C GLY A 23 11.45 14.44 -3.14
N HIS A 24 10.60 15.44 -3.29
CA HIS A 24 9.20 15.34 -2.92
C HIS A 24 8.36 16.17 -3.89
N ILE A 25 7.36 15.53 -4.49
CA ILE A 25 6.36 16.18 -5.34
C ILE A 25 4.98 15.80 -4.78
N PRO A 26 4.23 16.75 -4.18
CA PRO A 26 2.89 16.49 -3.70
C PRO A 26 1.92 16.25 -4.86
N ASN A 27 0.86 15.49 -4.62
CA ASN A 27 -0.23 15.36 -5.60
C ASN A 27 -1.26 16.47 -5.36
N GLU A 28 -1.29 17.47 -6.24
CA GLU A 28 -2.25 18.58 -6.19
C GLU A 28 -3.58 18.27 -6.90
N GLY A 29 -3.88 16.98 -7.09
CA GLY A 29 -5.10 16.49 -7.75
C GLY A 29 -4.90 16.12 -9.23
N GLU A 30 -3.64 16.04 -9.69
CA GLU A 30 -3.31 15.59 -11.04
C GLU A 30 -3.59 14.09 -11.22
N SER A 31 -3.41 13.30 -10.17
CA SER A 31 -3.73 11.88 -10.14
C SER A 31 -4.88 11.59 -9.19
N THR A 32 -5.85 10.78 -9.64
CA THR A 32 -7.01 10.38 -8.82
C THR A 32 -6.78 9.06 -8.08
N SER A 33 -5.72 8.34 -8.42
CA SER A 33 -5.28 7.13 -7.72
C SER A 33 -4.22 7.39 -6.64
N MET A 34 -3.57 8.55 -6.69
CA MET A 34 -2.49 8.93 -5.78
C MET A 34 -3.03 9.77 -4.60
N GLY A 35 -2.54 9.50 -3.41
CA GLY A 35 -2.82 10.28 -2.21
C GLY A 35 -2.13 11.65 -2.25
N PRO A 36 -2.55 12.58 -1.38
CA PRO A 36 -2.08 13.97 -1.38
C PRO A 36 -0.58 14.11 -1.10
N THR A 37 0.05 13.13 -0.45
CA THR A 37 1.50 13.16 -0.22
C THR A 37 2.27 13.08 -1.54
N GLY A 38 1.69 12.49 -2.58
CA GLY A 38 2.30 12.39 -3.90
C GLY A 38 3.48 11.42 -3.94
N VAL A 39 4.58 11.82 -4.58
CA VAL A 39 5.78 10.99 -4.74
C VAL A 39 6.92 11.52 -3.88
N GLN A 40 7.54 10.63 -3.10
CA GLN A 40 8.74 10.91 -2.33
C GLN A 40 9.87 10.01 -2.83
N THR A 41 11.03 10.59 -3.13
CA THR A 41 12.20 9.84 -3.57
C THR A 41 13.36 10.07 -2.62
N MET A 42 14.02 8.97 -2.24
CA MET A 42 15.31 9.00 -1.57
C MET A 42 16.37 8.46 -2.52
N VAL A 43 17.41 9.25 -2.79
CA VAL A 43 18.59 8.79 -3.51
C VAL A 43 19.74 8.66 -2.53
N VAL A 44 20.41 7.52 -2.55
CA VAL A 44 21.62 7.27 -1.77
C VAL A 44 22.79 7.06 -2.72
N GLU A 45 23.87 7.75 -2.44
CA GLU A 45 25.12 7.60 -3.16
C GLU A 45 26.20 7.02 -2.24
N VAL A 46 26.80 5.90 -2.66
CA VAL A 46 27.91 5.23 -1.97
C VAL A 46 29.00 4.96 -3.01
N ASP A 47 30.22 5.44 -2.77
CA ASP A 47 31.37 5.25 -3.67
C ASP A 47 31.08 5.58 -5.16
N GLY A 48 30.25 6.60 -5.39
CA GLY A 48 29.87 7.07 -6.72
C GLY A 48 28.73 6.29 -7.39
N GLN A 49 28.22 5.21 -6.79
CA GLN A 49 27.02 4.52 -7.23
C GLN A 49 25.78 5.14 -6.59
N THR A 50 24.77 5.44 -7.41
CA THR A 50 23.49 6.03 -6.98
C THR A 50 22.36 5.00 -7.00
N THR A 51 21.59 4.94 -5.92
CA THR A 51 20.39 4.10 -5.81
C THR A 51 19.19 4.94 -5.41
N ALA A 52 18.12 4.91 -6.20
CA ALA A 52 16.87 5.62 -5.93
C ALA A 52 15.79 4.68 -5.36
N TRP A 53 15.17 5.11 -4.27
CA TRP A 53 13.93 4.53 -3.75
C TRP A 53 12.79 5.53 -3.94
N ILE A 54 11.87 5.19 -4.82
CA ILE A 54 10.72 6.02 -5.19
C ILE A 54 9.49 5.47 -4.47
N LEU A 55 8.86 6.28 -3.63
CA LEU A 55 7.67 5.93 -2.87
C LEU A 55 6.51 6.78 -3.36
N ALA A 56 5.53 6.14 -4.00
CA ALA A 56 4.31 6.79 -4.44
C ALA A 56 3.19 6.60 -3.40
N ASP A 57 2.51 7.68 -3.06
CA ASP A 57 1.40 7.67 -2.11
C ASP A 57 0.18 7.00 -2.74
N GLY A 58 -0.04 5.72 -2.45
CA GLY A 58 -1.15 4.96 -3.02
C GLY A 58 -1.17 3.54 -2.49
N ASN A 59 -2.18 2.78 -2.90
CA ASN A 59 -2.36 1.40 -2.45
C ASN A 59 -1.36 0.46 -3.14
N ASN A 60 -1.63 0.18 -4.41
CA ASN A 60 -0.85 -0.67 -5.29
C ASN A 60 -0.51 0.09 -6.58
N MET A 61 0.12 -0.58 -7.53
CA MET A 61 0.41 -0.04 -8.84
C MET A 61 -0.10 -0.99 -9.92
N GLU A 62 -0.52 -0.45 -11.07
CA GLU A 62 -0.87 -1.24 -12.24
C GLU A 62 0.32 -2.08 -12.71
N GLN A 63 0.04 -3.28 -13.21
CA GLN A 63 1.07 -4.18 -13.68
C GLN A 63 1.85 -3.56 -14.85
N GLY A 64 3.20 -3.59 -14.77
CA GLY A 64 4.08 -3.04 -15.80
C GLY A 64 4.48 -1.58 -15.55
N LEU A 65 3.64 -0.79 -14.87
CA LEU A 65 3.94 0.62 -14.60
C LEU A 65 5.16 0.77 -13.67
N ARG A 66 5.34 -0.16 -12.71
CA ARG A 66 6.50 -0.19 -11.82
C ARG A 66 7.80 -0.30 -12.63
N GLU A 67 7.82 -1.20 -13.60
CA GLU A 67 8.94 -1.45 -14.48
C GLU A 67 9.22 -0.23 -15.36
N THR A 68 8.19 0.38 -15.94
CA THR A 68 8.32 1.61 -16.74
C THR A 68 8.93 2.76 -15.94
N ILE A 69 8.43 3.04 -14.74
CA ILE A 69 8.97 4.10 -13.87
C ILE A 69 10.42 3.79 -13.49
N ARG A 70 10.72 2.52 -13.16
CA ARG A 70 12.07 2.08 -12.81
C ARG A 70 13.04 2.28 -13.98
N GLU A 71 12.66 1.90 -15.19
CA GLU A 71 13.49 2.08 -16.40
C GLU A 71 13.79 3.55 -16.67
N CYS A 72 12.79 4.43 -16.57
CA CYS A 72 13.00 5.87 -16.73
C CYS A 72 13.89 6.48 -15.63
N ALA A 73 13.74 6.02 -14.39
CA ALA A 73 14.61 6.45 -13.29
C ALA A 73 16.06 6.00 -13.50
N MET A 74 16.28 4.79 -14.02
CA MET A 74 17.62 4.24 -14.31
C MET A 74 18.37 5.00 -15.42
N GLU A 75 17.71 5.89 -16.17
CA GLU A 75 18.43 6.83 -17.04
C GLU A 75 19.17 7.93 -16.26
N LYS A 76 18.84 8.13 -14.98
CA LYS A 76 19.37 9.18 -14.11
C LYS A 76 20.21 8.66 -12.95
N VAL A 77 19.99 7.41 -12.54
CA VAL A 77 20.69 6.73 -11.44
C VAL A 77 21.10 5.32 -11.85
N ASP A 78 22.07 4.73 -11.14
CA ASP A 78 22.58 3.39 -11.47
C ASP A 78 21.57 2.29 -11.13
N GLU A 79 20.84 2.45 -10.02
CA GLU A 79 19.79 1.53 -9.60
C GLU A 79 18.55 2.29 -9.10
N ALA A 80 17.38 1.70 -9.32
CA ALA A 80 16.12 2.25 -8.85
C ALA A 80 15.15 1.16 -8.40
N GLU A 81 14.31 1.47 -7.43
CA GLU A 81 13.19 0.63 -7.02
C GLU A 81 11.98 1.50 -6.64
N VAL A 82 10.78 1.00 -6.95
CA VAL A 82 9.52 1.75 -6.84
C VAL A 82 8.58 1.04 -5.88
N PHE A 83 8.00 1.78 -4.94
CA PHE A 83 7.13 1.30 -3.88
C PHE A 83 5.85 2.13 -3.79
N THR A 84 4.86 1.59 -3.09
CA THR A 84 3.64 2.30 -2.70
C THR A 84 3.52 2.37 -1.18
N THR A 85 2.85 3.39 -0.65
CA THR A 85 2.71 3.61 0.80
C THR A 85 1.74 2.62 1.46
N ASP A 86 0.75 2.14 0.71
CA ASP A 86 -0.40 1.36 1.19
C ASP A 86 -1.00 1.90 2.50
N ASN A 87 -1.12 3.23 2.60
CA ASN A 87 -1.67 3.91 3.78
C ASN A 87 -3.21 3.98 3.80
N HIS A 88 -3.87 3.33 2.83
CA HIS A 88 -5.32 3.26 2.63
C HIS A 88 -6.07 4.59 2.40
N ILE A 89 -5.41 5.73 2.26
CA ILE A 89 -6.09 7.02 2.09
C ILE A 89 -6.91 7.08 0.78
N VAL A 90 -6.43 6.40 -0.26
CA VAL A 90 -7.06 6.34 -1.58
C VAL A 90 -8.00 5.14 -1.77
N ASN A 91 -8.17 4.30 -0.74
CA ASN A 91 -8.97 3.08 -0.79
C ASN A 91 -10.46 3.30 -0.46
N VAL A 92 -10.95 4.53 -0.59
CA VAL A 92 -12.34 4.93 -0.28
C VAL A 92 -13.34 4.48 -1.37
N THR A 93 -12.85 3.88 -2.46
CA THR A 93 -13.70 3.32 -3.52
C THR A 93 -14.37 2.00 -3.09
N VAL A 94 -15.54 1.71 -3.66
CA VAL A 94 -16.23 0.43 -3.47
C VAL A 94 -15.28 -0.70 -3.90
N GLY A 95 -14.92 -1.57 -2.94
CA GLY A 95 -13.98 -2.67 -3.16
C GLY A 95 -12.53 -2.38 -2.76
N GLY A 96 -12.19 -1.16 -2.32
CA GLY A 96 -10.84 -0.81 -1.83
C GLY A 96 -9.74 -0.93 -2.90
N PHE A 97 -10.14 -0.99 -4.18
CA PHE A 97 -9.25 -1.21 -5.31
C PHE A 97 -9.04 0.10 -6.06
N ASN A 98 -7.87 0.70 -5.86
CA ASN A 98 -7.47 1.95 -6.51
C ASN A 98 -5.94 1.98 -6.69
N PRO A 99 -5.35 1.06 -7.45
CA PRO A 99 -3.92 1.10 -7.74
C PRO A 99 -3.57 2.30 -8.62
N ILE A 100 -2.36 2.80 -8.43
CA ILE A 100 -1.74 3.85 -9.25
C ILE A 100 -1.62 3.36 -10.68
N GLY A 101 -2.07 4.17 -11.65
CA GLY A 101 -1.97 3.87 -13.09
C GLY A 101 -3.29 3.50 -13.75
N ILE A 102 -4.26 2.90 -13.04
CA ILE A 102 -5.51 2.44 -13.68
C ILE A 102 -6.36 3.58 -14.26
N LYS A 103 -6.32 4.77 -13.65
CA LYS A 103 -7.15 5.92 -14.05
C LYS A 103 -6.32 7.13 -14.48
N ASP A 104 -5.00 7.01 -14.41
CA ASP A 104 -4.10 8.13 -14.59
C ASP A 104 -3.32 7.95 -15.89
N ASP A 105 -2.78 9.04 -16.39
CA ASP A 105 -1.90 9.01 -17.55
C ASP A 105 -0.53 8.41 -17.16
N PRO A 106 -0.07 7.32 -17.79
CA PRO A 106 1.25 6.74 -17.53
C PRO A 106 2.39 7.73 -17.73
N ASP A 107 2.27 8.65 -18.68
CA ASP A 107 3.31 9.66 -18.97
C ASP A 107 3.41 10.68 -17.83
N LEU A 108 2.26 11.07 -17.25
CA LEU A 108 2.20 11.93 -16.07
C LEU A 108 2.94 11.29 -14.88
N LEU A 109 2.64 10.02 -14.60
CA LEU A 109 3.23 9.29 -13.47
C LEU A 109 4.74 9.12 -13.64
N THR A 110 5.18 8.77 -14.85
CA THR A 110 6.59 8.62 -15.17
C THR A 110 7.33 9.95 -15.05
N ARG A 111 6.72 11.04 -15.52
CA ARG A 111 7.27 12.40 -15.40
C ARG A 111 7.44 12.79 -13.92
N ILE A 112 6.38 12.69 -13.11
CA ILE A 112 6.42 13.07 -11.69
C ILE A 112 7.49 12.25 -10.95
N CYS A 113 7.55 10.93 -11.19
CA CYS A 113 8.55 10.09 -10.55
C CYS A 113 9.98 10.48 -10.95
N THR A 114 10.21 10.75 -12.24
CA THR A 114 11.52 11.17 -12.75
C THR A 114 11.92 12.55 -12.21
N GLU A 115 11.00 13.49 -12.15
CA GLU A 115 11.24 14.81 -11.56
C GLU A 115 11.58 14.70 -10.06
N SER A 116 10.89 13.83 -9.32
CA SER A 116 11.21 13.57 -7.91
C SER A 116 12.62 12.98 -7.74
N VAL A 117 13.07 12.11 -8.64
CA VAL A 117 14.46 11.61 -8.67
C VAL A 117 15.46 12.74 -8.92
N LEU A 118 15.20 13.63 -9.88
CA LEU A 118 16.07 14.77 -10.18
C LEU A 118 16.17 15.74 -9.00
N LEU A 119 15.06 16.00 -8.30
CA LEU A 119 15.05 16.79 -7.06
C LEU A 119 15.87 16.14 -5.95
N ALA A 120 15.78 14.81 -5.81
CA ALA A 120 16.59 14.07 -4.85
C ALA A 120 18.09 14.18 -5.17
N LEU A 121 18.48 13.97 -6.42
CA LEU A 121 19.87 14.12 -6.88
C LEU A 121 20.43 15.52 -6.63
N ALA A 122 19.63 16.56 -6.91
CA ALA A 122 20.03 17.95 -6.67
C ALA A 122 20.25 18.28 -5.18
N ASN A 123 19.69 17.47 -4.27
CA ASN A 123 19.76 17.65 -2.82
C ASN A 123 20.73 16.69 -2.12
N LEU A 124 21.63 16.02 -2.84
CA LEU A 124 22.61 15.09 -2.24
C LEU A 124 23.56 15.82 -1.27
N ARG A 125 23.64 15.30 -0.04
CA ARG A 125 24.52 15.80 1.03
C ARG A 125 25.07 14.63 1.83
N GLU A 126 26.27 14.79 2.41
CA GLU A 126 26.82 13.84 3.37
C GLU A 126 25.81 13.55 4.49
N ALA A 127 25.66 12.28 4.84
CA ALA A 127 24.64 11.83 5.76
C ALA A 127 25.18 10.79 6.75
N GLU A 128 24.50 10.69 7.90
CA GLU A 128 24.75 9.69 8.92
C GLU A 128 23.44 8.97 9.24
N VAL A 129 23.52 7.69 9.65
CA VAL A 129 22.34 6.90 10.05
C VAL A 129 22.27 6.80 11.56
N ALA A 130 21.09 7.07 12.11
CA ALA A 130 20.74 6.73 13.48
C ALA A 130 19.45 5.90 13.49
N VAL A 131 19.38 4.91 14.39
CA VAL A 131 18.20 4.08 14.58
C VAL A 131 17.72 4.24 16.01
N ALA A 132 16.44 4.57 16.18
CA ALA A 132 15.78 4.62 17.46
C ALA A 132 14.54 3.72 17.44
N ARG A 133 14.30 3.03 18.55
CA ARG A 133 13.08 2.24 18.77
C ARG A 133 12.25 2.94 19.83
N VAL A 134 10.99 3.20 19.51
CA VAL A 134 10.01 3.75 20.45
C VAL A 134 8.90 2.72 20.61
N GLU A 135 8.49 2.48 21.85
CA GLU A 135 7.31 1.67 22.15
C GLU A 135 6.11 2.60 22.35
N ALA A 136 5.12 2.48 21.48
CA ALA A 136 3.84 3.19 21.63
C ALA A 136 2.91 2.34 22.51
N GLY A 137 2.75 2.76 23.77
CA GLY A 137 1.72 2.23 24.66
C GLY A 137 0.33 2.72 24.28
N ASP A 138 -0.70 2.02 24.77
CA ASP A 138 -2.11 2.47 24.73
C ASP A 138 -2.71 2.75 23.34
N VAL A 139 -2.15 2.17 22.27
CA VAL A 139 -2.79 2.20 20.96
C VAL A 139 -3.95 1.21 20.95
N LEU A 140 -5.18 1.72 21.05
CA LEU A 140 -6.39 0.92 20.93
C LEU A 140 -6.56 0.47 19.47
N VAL A 141 -6.01 -0.70 19.16
CA VAL A 141 -6.25 -1.40 17.91
C VAL A 141 -7.41 -2.39 18.06
N TRP A 142 -8.10 -2.69 16.95
CA TRP A 142 -9.20 -3.68 16.95
C TRP A 142 -8.78 -5.05 17.47
N GLY A 143 -7.47 -5.36 17.46
CA GLY A 143 -6.90 -6.58 18.03
C GLY A 143 -7.02 -7.78 17.10
N LYS A 144 -6.05 -8.70 17.21
CA LYS A 144 -6.00 -9.91 16.39
C LYS A 144 -7.24 -10.77 16.64
N GLY A 145 -7.93 -11.18 15.58
CA GLY A 145 -9.07 -12.11 15.65
C GLY A 145 -10.44 -11.47 15.88
N ASN A 146 -10.52 -10.19 16.24
CA ASN A 146 -11.83 -9.53 16.40
C ASN A 146 -12.58 -9.35 15.07
N THR A 147 -11.87 -9.14 13.96
CA THR A 147 -12.46 -9.17 12.61
C THR A 147 -13.03 -10.55 12.30
N VAL A 148 -12.31 -11.62 12.65
CA VAL A 148 -12.77 -13.00 12.45
C VAL A 148 -14.03 -13.28 13.27
N ARG A 149 -14.06 -12.85 14.55
CA ARG A 149 -15.24 -12.98 15.42
C ARG A 149 -16.45 -12.21 14.89
N MET A 150 -16.25 -11.01 14.36
CA MET A 150 -17.32 -10.22 13.75
C MET A 150 -17.89 -10.95 12.52
N THR A 151 -17.03 -11.38 11.59
CA THR A 151 -17.45 -12.10 10.39
C THR A 151 -18.13 -13.43 10.72
N SER A 152 -17.63 -14.19 11.71
CA SER A 152 -18.26 -15.44 12.13
C SER A 152 -19.64 -15.22 12.74
N ASN A 153 -19.81 -14.17 13.55
CA ASN A 153 -21.10 -13.82 14.15
C ASN A 153 -22.10 -13.38 13.07
N LEU A 154 -21.67 -12.54 12.12
CA LEU A 154 -22.49 -12.14 10.99
C LEU A 154 -22.95 -13.35 10.16
N ASN A 155 -22.02 -14.26 9.83
CA ASN A 155 -22.34 -15.47 9.07
C ASN A 155 -23.30 -16.39 9.84
N ALA A 156 -23.11 -16.55 11.15
CA ALA A 156 -24.01 -17.30 12.00
C ALA A 156 -25.42 -16.68 12.01
N SER A 157 -25.52 -15.36 12.23
CA SER A 157 -26.81 -14.63 12.20
C SER A 157 -27.52 -14.75 10.86
N VAL A 158 -26.81 -14.60 9.75
CA VAL A 158 -27.37 -14.76 8.40
C VAL A 158 -27.87 -16.18 8.18
N SER A 159 -27.10 -17.19 8.61
CA SER A 159 -27.48 -18.59 8.48
C SER A 159 -28.74 -18.91 9.29
N THR A 160 -28.77 -18.55 10.57
CA THR A 160 -29.94 -18.74 11.45
C THR A 160 -31.18 -18.01 10.91
N SER A 161 -31.02 -16.79 10.39
CA SER A 161 -32.12 -16.01 9.81
C SER A 161 -32.72 -16.69 8.58
N LYS A 162 -31.90 -17.29 7.70
CA LYS A 162 -32.39 -18.03 6.53
C LYS A 162 -33.23 -19.24 6.95
N THR A 163 -32.76 -20.01 7.93
CA THR A 163 -33.49 -21.18 8.44
C THR A 163 -34.80 -20.78 9.12
N ALA A 164 -34.77 -19.73 9.94
CA ALA A 164 -35.95 -19.21 10.61
C ALA A 164 -37.01 -18.69 9.60
N LEU A 165 -36.57 -17.98 8.55
CA LEU A 165 -37.46 -17.48 7.50
C LEU A 165 -38.16 -18.63 6.75
N LEU A 166 -37.41 -19.67 6.38
CA LEU A 166 -37.96 -20.86 5.73
C LEU A 166 -38.98 -21.58 6.63
N ALA A 167 -38.66 -21.76 7.91
CA ALA A 167 -39.57 -22.37 8.87
C ALA A 167 -40.85 -21.54 9.04
N ALA A 168 -40.73 -20.21 9.17
CA ALA A 168 -41.87 -19.31 9.25
C ALA A 168 -42.75 -19.36 8.00
N LEU A 169 -42.16 -19.44 6.81
CA LEU A 169 -42.88 -19.61 5.54
C LEU A 169 -43.67 -20.93 5.52
N VAL A 170 -43.05 -22.05 5.88
CA VAL A 170 -43.73 -23.36 5.94
C VAL A 170 -44.88 -23.34 6.95
N ILE A 171 -44.65 -22.78 8.14
CA ILE A 171 -45.70 -22.63 9.15
C ILE A 171 -46.86 -21.78 8.61
N ALA A 172 -46.57 -20.64 7.98
CA ALA A 172 -47.59 -19.77 7.40
C ALA A 172 -48.42 -20.48 6.32
N PHE A 173 -47.80 -21.25 5.42
CA PHE A 173 -48.52 -22.02 4.40
C PHE A 173 -49.37 -23.14 5.00
N THR A 174 -48.87 -23.87 5.99
CA THR A 174 -49.64 -24.95 6.64
C THR A 174 -50.84 -24.43 7.42
N VAL A 175 -50.68 -23.33 8.17
CA VAL A 175 -51.78 -22.66 8.87
C VAL A 175 -52.80 -22.10 7.88
N GLY A 176 -52.34 -21.47 6.79
CA GLY A 176 -53.21 -20.97 5.73
C GLY A 176 -54.03 -22.08 5.06
N PHE A 177 -53.38 -23.20 4.72
CA PHE A 177 -54.06 -24.36 4.13
C PHE A 177 -55.10 -24.98 5.08
N TRP A 178 -54.74 -25.12 6.37
CA TRP A 178 -55.66 -25.62 7.38
C TRP A 178 -56.88 -24.70 7.55
N ALA A 179 -56.66 -23.37 7.60
CA ALA A 179 -57.74 -22.40 7.70
C ALA A 179 -58.69 -22.45 6.48
N MET A 180 -58.17 -22.66 5.26
CA MET A 180 -59.00 -22.80 4.05
C MET A 180 -59.87 -24.07 4.03
N TRP A 181 -59.48 -25.12 4.77
CA TRP A 181 -60.22 -26.39 4.79
C TRP A 181 -61.32 -26.43 5.85
N TYR A 182 -61.19 -25.61 6.91
CA TYR A 182 -62.08 -25.62 8.07
C TYR A 182 -63.00 -24.38 8.17
N VAL A 183 -62.87 -23.43 7.25
CA VAL A 183 -63.76 -22.25 7.07
C VAL A 183 -64.51 -22.41 5.76
#